data_AF-A0AAN7Q4H6-F1
#
_entry.id   AF-A0AAN7Q4H6-F1
#
_cell.length_a   1.000
_cell.length_b   1.000
_cell.length_c   1.000
_cell.angle_alpha   90.00
_cell.angle_beta   90.00
_cell.angle_gamma   90.00
#
_symmetry.space_group_name_H-M   'P 1'
#
loop_
_entity.id
_entity.type
_entity.pdbx_description
1 polymer ?
#
loop_
_entity_poly.entity_id
_entity_poly.type
_entity_poly.pdbx_seq_one_letter_code
_entity_poly.pdbx_strand_id
1 'polypeptide(L)' 'MFAKTFDYELATICSWRGRKQNYKIENLKIIKFMSEAVHHLFPNITDHLMEQAGTSWFRSAQQRFARQKNV' A
#
# COMPACT_ATOMS: atom_id res chain seq x y z
N MET A 1 -16.39 -9.30 10.89
CA MET A 1 -16.38 -9.05 9.44
C MET A 1 -15.06 -8.37 9.11
N PHE A 2 -14.29 -8.81 8.12
CA PHE A 2 -12.84 -8.55 7.95
C PHE A 2 -12.43 -7.07 7.88
N ALA A 3 -12.37 -6.39 9.03
CA ALA A 3 -11.99 -4.99 9.23
C ALA A 3 -10.47 -4.74 9.09
N LYS A 4 -9.76 -5.61 8.38
CA LYS A 4 -8.30 -5.57 8.21
C LYS A 4 -7.89 -5.84 6.76
N THR A 5 -8.70 -5.35 5.83
CA THR A 5 -8.41 -5.45 4.40
C THR A 5 -7.77 -4.14 3.95
N PHE A 6 -6.84 -4.19 2.99
CA PHE A 6 -6.36 -2.98 2.33
C PHE A 6 -7.54 -2.31 1.61
N ASP A 7 -8.15 -1.31 2.23
CA ASP A 7 -9.32 -0.59 1.72
C ASP A 7 -9.00 0.88 1.41
N TYR A 8 -9.99 1.58 0.87
CA TYR A 8 -9.82 2.97 0.45
C TYR A 8 -9.73 3.93 1.64
N GLU A 9 -10.31 3.57 2.79
CA GLU A 9 -10.22 4.33 4.03
C GLU A 9 -8.80 4.28 4.61
N LEU A 10 -8.19 3.10 4.67
CA LEU A 10 -6.80 2.89 5.07
C LEU A 10 -5.87 3.74 4.23
N ALA A 11 -6.14 3.88 2.93
CA ALA A 11 -5.32 4.68 2.05
C ALA A 11 -5.35 6.19 2.39
N THR A 12 -6.32 6.67 3.16
CA THR A 12 -6.35 8.07 3.63
C THR A 12 -5.37 8.33 4.77
N ILE A 13 -5.10 7.32 5.61
CA ILE A 13 -4.25 7.44 6.80
C ILE A 13 -2.88 6.77 6.67
N CYS A 14 -2.70 5.90 5.69
CA CYS A 14 -1.46 5.17 5.42
C CYS A 14 -0.85 5.59 4.07
N SER A 15 0.46 5.36 3.92
CA SER A 15 1.13 5.43 2.62
C SER A 15 2.38 4.57 2.63
N TRP A 16 2.93 4.25 1.44
CA TRP A 16 4.12 3.42 1.34
C TRP A 16 5.31 3.98 2.14
N ARG A 17 5.69 5.25 1.86
CA ARG A 17 6.84 5.94 2.50
C ARG A 17 6.48 6.89 3.65
N GLY A 18 5.21 7.03 4.01
CA GLY A 18 4.78 7.98 5.05
C GLY A 18 4.69 9.45 4.57
N ARG A 19 4.35 9.68 3.31
CA ARG A 19 4.19 11.04 2.76
C ARG A 19 2.93 11.71 3.34
N LYS A 20 2.91 13.05 3.38
CA LYS A 20 1.77 13.87 3.87
C LYS A 20 1.33 13.52 5.30
N GLN A 21 2.27 13.14 6.17
CA GLN A 21 2.01 12.70 7.55
C GLN A 21 1.22 11.38 7.67
N ASN A 22 1.06 10.63 6.58
CA ASN A 22 0.43 9.32 6.64
C ASN A 22 1.34 8.31 7.35
N TYR A 23 0.74 7.31 8.00
CA TYR A 23 1.45 6.19 8.59
C TYR A 23 2.23 5.41 7.51
N LYS A 24 3.53 5.28 7.71
CA LYS A 24 4.46 4.59 6.81
C LYS A 24 4.31 3.07 6.92
N ILE A 25 4.00 2.40 5.82
CA ILE A 25 3.76 0.94 5.84
C ILE A 25 4.96 0.08 5.45
N GLU A 26 5.95 0.59 4.70
CA GLU A 26 7.06 -0.26 4.19
C GLU A 26 7.89 -0.93 5.30
N ASN A 27 7.86 -0.37 6.51
CA ASN A 27 8.57 -0.92 7.66
C ASN A 27 7.77 -1.98 8.44
N LEU A 28 6.49 -2.18 8.13
CA LEU A 28 5.65 -3.17 8.80
C LEU A 28 6.14 -4.59 8.51
N LYS A 29 6.15 -5.45 9.54
CA LYS A 29 6.56 -6.86 9.40
C LYS A 29 5.77 -7.59 8.31
N ILE A 30 4.47 -7.34 8.21
CA ILE A 30 3.62 -7.95 7.18
C ILE A 30 4.05 -7.54 5.76
N ILE A 31 4.45 -6.29 5.55
CA ILE A 31 4.91 -5.81 4.24
C ILE A 31 6.26 -6.46 3.89
N LYS A 32 7.15 -6.59 4.87
CA LYS A 32 8.42 -7.32 4.67
C LYS A 32 8.18 -8.77 4.25
N PHE A 33 7.30 -9.50 4.94
CA PHE A 33 6.96 -10.87 4.55
C PHE A 33 6.32 -10.96 3.17
N MET A 34 5.46 -10.00 2.81
CA MET A 34 4.89 -9.94 1.46
C MET A 34 5.98 -9.72 0.41
N SER A 35 6.92 -8.80 0.64
CA SER A 35 8.04 -8.55 -0.27
C SER A 35 8.96 -9.76 -0.40
N GLU A 36 9.30 -10.42 0.72
CA GLU A 36 10.09 -11.67 0.72
C GLU A 36 9.41 -12.77 -0.10
N ALA A 37 8.11 -12.97 0.10
CA ALA A 37 7.34 -13.95 -0.67
C ALA A 37 7.31 -13.60 -2.17
N VAL A 38 7.17 -12.32 -2.52
CA VAL A 38 7.21 -11.86 -3.91
C VAL A 38 8.58 -12.11 -4.52
N HIS A 39 9.68 -11.78 -3.84
CA HIS A 39 11.02 -12.04 -4.37
C HIS A 39 11.33 -13.52 -4.52
N HIS A 40 10.82 -14.36 -3.61
CA HIS A 40 10.97 -15.81 -3.72
C HIS A 40 10.26 -16.37 -4.97
N LEU A 41 9.05 -15.87 -5.27
CA LEU A 41 8.26 -16.33 -6.41
C LEU A 41 8.66 -15.66 -7.74
N PHE A 42 9.17 -14.44 -7.67
CA PHE A 42 9.48 -13.59 -8.82
C PHE A 42 10.86 -12.94 -8.63
N PRO A 43 11.97 -13.67 -8.87
CA PRO A 43 13.33 -13.20 -8.55
C PRO A 43 13.77 -11.93 -9.29
N ASN A 44 13.13 -11.60 -10.40
CA ASN A 44 13.44 -10.40 -11.20
C ASN A 44 12.72 -9.13 -10.69
N ILE A 45 11.80 -9.26 -9.73
CA ILE A 45 11.13 -8.10 -9.12
C ILE A 45 12.12 -7.44 -8.16
N THR A 46 12.26 -6.12 -8.30
CA THR A 46 13.11 -5.32 -7.43
C THR A 46 12.30 -4.66 -6.31
N ASP A 47 12.96 -4.31 -5.20
CA ASP A 47 12.39 -3.47 -4.14
C ASP A 47 11.79 -2.17 -4.69
N HIS A 48 12.43 -1.60 -5.71
CA HIS A 48 11.95 -0.41 -6.38
C HIS A 48 10.59 -0.64 -7.05
N LEU A 49 10.41 -1.78 -7.73
CA LEU A 49 9.13 -2.11 -8.37
C LEU A 49 8.04 -2.37 -7.33
N MET A 50 8.38 -3.03 -6.22
CA MET A 50 7.47 -3.21 -5.08
C MET A 50 7.00 -1.88 -4.51
N GLU A 51 7.93 -0.96 -4.30
CA GLU A 51 7.63 0.40 -3.84
C GLU A 51 6.72 1.15 -4.82
N GLN A 52 7.04 1.10 -6.11
CA GLN A 52 6.24 1.75 -7.15
C GLN A 52 4.80 1.20 -7.15
N ALA A 53 4.66 -0.12 -7.09
CA ALA A 53 3.36 -0.79 -7.06
C ALA A 53 2.54 -0.37 -5.82
N GLY A 54 3.14 -0.43 -4.64
CA GLY A 54 2.48 -0.03 -3.40
C GLY A 54 2.11 1.45 -3.38
N THR A 55 3.00 2.33 -3.83
CA THR A 55 2.74 3.78 -3.96
C THR A 55 1.59 4.05 -4.94
N SER A 56 1.58 3.36 -6.08
CA SER A 56 0.51 3.49 -7.08
C SER A 56 -0.83 3.03 -6.51
N TRP A 57 -0.85 1.90 -5.79
CA TRP A 57 -2.04 1.39 -5.13
C TRP A 57 -2.63 2.40 -4.16
N PHE A 58 -1.83 3.00 -3.26
CA PHE A 58 -2.31 4.01 -2.32
C PHE A 58 -2.90 5.23 -3.02
N ARG A 59 -2.24 5.72 -4.08
CA ARG A 59 -2.75 6.85 -4.86
C ARG A 59 -4.12 6.52 -5.48
N SER A 60 -4.26 5.35 -6.08
CA SER A 60 -5.53 4.93 -6.68
C SER A 60 -6.62 4.71 -5.63
N ALA A 61 -6.28 4.14 -4.47
CA ALA A 61 -7.22 3.94 -3.38
C ALA A 61 -7.73 5.28 -2.80
N GLN A 62 -6.83 6.27 -2.59
CA GLN A 62 -7.23 7.63 -2.20
C GLN A 62 -8.18 8.28 -3.22
N GLN A 63 -7.90 8.13 -4.51
CA GLN A 63 -8.78 8.65 -5.57
C GLN A 63 -10.17 8.00 -5.51
N ARG A 64 -10.25 6.69 -5.25
CA ARG A 64 -11.54 5.99 -5.10
C ARG A 64 -12.30 6.46 -3.87
N PHE A 65 -11.62 6.64 -2.74
CA PHE A 65 -12.23 7.19 -1.53
C PHE A 65 -12.82 8.59 -1.78
N ALA A 66 -12.04 9.48 -2.41
CA ALA A 66 -12.49 10.84 -2.73
C ALA A 66 -13.72 10.83 -3.65
N ARG A 67 -13.78 9.92 -4.63
CA ARG A 67 -14.96 9.77 -5.49
C ARG A 67 -16.18 9.28 -4.72
N GLN A 68 -16.03 8.36 -3.78
CA GLN A 68 -17.14 7.86 -2.97
C GLN A 68 -17.71 8.91 -2.00
N LYS A 69 -16.87 9.84 -1.51
CA LYS A 69 -17.31 10.91 -0.59
C LYS A 69 -17.89 12.14 -1.29
N ASN A 70 -17.63 12.29 -2.59
CA ASN A 70 -18.16 13.39 -3.42
C ASN A 70 -19.46 13.01 -4.16
N VAL A 71 -20.08 11.89 -3.80
CA VAL A 71 -21.41 11.42 -4.24
C VAL A 71 -22.31 11.44 -3.01
#